data_AF-C6PR80-F1
#
_entry.id   AF-C6PR80-F1
#
_cell.length_a   1.000
_cell.length_b   1.000
_cell.length_c   1.000
_cell.angle_alpha   90.00
_cell.angle_beta   90.00
_cell.angle_gamma   90.00
#
_symmetry.space_group_name_H-M   'P 1'
#
loop_
_entity.id
_entity.type
_entity.pdbx_description
1 polymer ?
#
loop_
_entity_poly.entity_id
_entity_poly.type
_entity_poly.pdbx_seq_one_letter_code
_entity_poly.pdbx_strand_id
1 'polypeptide(L)'
;MIMLLNVFIIFFLVFMNGFFVAAEFAMVKVRKSRIETLLAQGNTGAKYAKNVVNNLNSYLSACQLGITLASLGLGWIGEPSIAKMIMPLFKLFNLSEVAIHSISFIIGFTIITAFHIVLGELAPKSLAIINTEKIALFTAAPLILF
;
A
#
# COMPACT_ATOMS: atom_id res chain seq x y z
N MET A 1 20.66 0.09 -14.25
CA MET A 1 20.67 0.10 -12.76
C MET A 1 19.55 0.98 -12.18
N ILE A 2 19.47 2.26 -12.56
CA ILE A 2 18.44 3.20 -12.07
C ILE A 2 17.00 2.73 -12.33
N MET A 3 16.72 2.18 -13.52
CA MET A 3 15.37 1.70 -13.86
C MET A 3 14.92 0.52 -12.97
N LEU A 4 15.85 -0.39 -12.64
CA LEU A 4 15.57 -1.55 -11.80
C LEU A 4 15.28 -1.13 -10.35
N LEU A 5 16.03 -0.13 -9.87
CA LEU A 5 15.81 0.50 -8.57
C LEU A 5 14.43 1.17 -8.50
N ASN A 6 14.03 1.92 -9.53
CA ASN A 6 12.71 2.55 -9.56
C ASN A 6 11.58 1.53 -9.53
N VAL A 7 11.70 0.44 -10.29
CA VAL A 7 10.72 -0.66 -10.27
C VAL A 7 10.63 -1.27 -8.88
N PHE A 8 11.76 -1.53 -8.22
CA PHE A 8 11.77 -2.01 -6.84
C PHE A 8 11.07 -1.04 -5.88
N ILE A 9 11.37 0.26 -5.97
CA ILE A 9 10.75 1.29 -5.14
C ILE A 9 9.24 1.34 -5.38
N ILE A 10 8.77 1.22 -6.62
CA ILE A 10 7.33 1.16 -6.94
C ILE A 10 6.68 -0.03 -6.23
N PHE A 11 7.21 -1.23 -6.37
CA PHE A 11 6.67 -2.41 -5.70
C PHE A 11 6.69 -2.27 -4.18
N PHE A 12 7.77 -1.71 -3.63
CA PHE A 12 7.88 -1.42 -2.20
C PHE A 12 6.81 -0.44 -1.72
N LEU A 13 6.59 0.65 -2.45
CA LEU A 13 5.58 1.66 -2.09
C LEU A 13 4.16 1.12 -2.23
N VAL A 14 3.85 0.31 -3.25
CA VAL A 14 2.55 -0.39 -3.36
C VAL A 14 2.35 -1.31 -2.16
N PHE A 15 3.37 -2.08 -1.79
CA PHE A 15 3.32 -2.96 -0.62
C PHE A 15 3.13 -2.18 0.68
N MET A 16 3.84 -1.06 0.87
CA MET A 16 3.69 -0.20 2.04
C MET A 16 2.29 0.40 2.12
N ASN A 17 1.75 0.92 1.02
CA ASN A 17 0.38 1.40 0.97
C ASN A 17 -0.61 0.31 1.40
N GLY A 18 -0.47 -0.89 0.81
CA GLY A 18 -1.30 -2.04 1.15
C GLY A 18 -1.16 -2.51 2.59
N PHE A 19 0.04 -2.46 3.15
CA PHE A 19 0.26 -2.74 4.56
C PHE A 19 -0.54 -1.79 5.46
N PHE A 20 -0.44 -0.47 5.22
CA PHE A 20 -1.16 0.51 6.04
C PHE A 20 -2.67 0.42 5.87
N VAL A 21 -3.17 0.23 4.64
CA VAL A 21 -4.61 0.01 4.38
C VAL A 21 -5.08 -1.26 5.10
N ALA A 22 -4.34 -2.36 5.00
CA ALA A 22 -4.72 -3.59 5.69
C ALA A 22 -4.72 -3.42 7.21
N ALA A 23 -3.73 -2.72 7.76
CA ALA A 23 -3.63 -2.44 9.18
C ALA A 23 -4.79 -1.57 9.67
N GLU A 24 -5.08 -0.45 8.99
CA GLU A 24 -6.19 0.45 9.29
C GLU A 24 -7.52 -0.32 9.36
N PHE A 25 -7.88 -1.01 8.28
CA PHE A 25 -9.17 -1.70 8.20
C PHE A 25 -9.27 -2.88 9.18
N ALA A 26 -8.18 -3.62 9.40
CA ALA A 26 -8.18 -4.71 10.37
C ALA A 26 -8.35 -4.19 11.81
N MET A 27 -7.67 -3.10 12.18
CA MET A 27 -7.73 -2.52 13.53
C MET A 27 -9.08 -1.86 13.83
N VAL A 28 -9.70 -1.24 12.84
CA VAL A 28 -11.06 -0.69 12.99
C VAL A 28 -12.10 -1.80 13.15
N LYS A 29 -11.94 -2.91 12.41
CA LYS A 29 -12.93 -3.99 12.38
C LYS A 29 -12.78 -5.00 13.54
N VAL A 30 -11.58 -5.19 14.08
CA VAL A 30 -11.33 -6.17 15.13
C VAL A 30 -12.02 -5.77 16.44
N ARG A 31 -12.67 -6.73 17.10
CA ARG A 31 -13.33 -6.50 18.39
C ARG A 31 -12.32 -6.62 19.53
N LYS A 32 -12.34 -5.67 20.47
CA LYS A 32 -11.49 -5.69 21.69
C LYS A 32 -11.59 -7.01 22.44
N SER A 33 -12.81 -7.49 22.69
CA SER A 33 -13.08 -8.76 23.39
C SER A 33 -12.41 -9.97 22.72
N ARG A 34 -12.30 -9.95 21.38
CA ARG A 34 -11.65 -11.02 20.63
C ARG A 34 -10.13 -11.01 20.82
N ILE A 35 -9.51 -9.82 20.83
CA ILE A 35 -8.09 -9.68 21.15
C ILE A 35 -7.80 -10.17 22.57
N GLU A 36 -8.66 -9.84 23.53
CA GLU A 36 -8.52 -10.30 24.91
C GLU A 36 -8.64 -11.82 25.03
N THR A 37 -9.56 -12.42 24.28
CA THR A 37 -9.68 -13.89 24.18
C THR A 37 -8.40 -14.50 23.62
N LEU A 38 -7.84 -13.94 22.54
CA LEU A 38 -6.61 -14.42 21.92
C LEU A 38 -5.40 -14.27 22.86
N LEU A 39 -5.36 -13.19 23.65
CA LEU A 39 -4.33 -12.97 24.67
C LEU A 39 -4.42 -14.02 25.78
N ALA A 40 -5.64 -14.35 26.25
CA ALA A 40 -5.87 -15.41 27.23
C ALA A 40 -5.50 -16.81 26.69
N GLN A 41 -5.62 -17.02 25.39
CA GLN A 41 -5.15 -18.23 24.69
C GLN A 41 -3.62 -18.27 24.48
N GLY A 42 -2.87 -17.29 24.98
CA GLY A 42 -1.41 -17.26 24.90
C GLY A 42 -0.85 -16.71 23.59
N ASN A 43 -1.66 -16.07 22.74
CA ASN A 43 -1.16 -15.46 21.51
C ASN A 43 -0.34 -14.20 21.81
N THR A 44 0.98 -14.26 21.59
CA THR A 44 1.90 -13.16 21.86
C THR A 44 1.63 -11.92 21.00
N GLY A 45 1.13 -12.11 19.77
CA GLY A 45 0.71 -11.03 18.87
C GLY A 45 -0.46 -10.20 19.41
N ALA A 46 -1.30 -10.81 20.26
CA ALA A 46 -2.48 -10.15 20.81
C ALA A 46 -2.10 -9.01 21.78
N LYS A 47 -0.91 -9.06 22.38
CA LYS A 47 -0.41 -7.98 23.24
C LYS A 47 -0.20 -6.69 22.44
N TYR A 48 0.41 -6.79 21.26
CA TYR A 48 0.64 -5.65 20.37
C TYR A 48 -0.69 -5.12 19.81
N ALA A 49 -1.56 -6.02 19.34
CA ALA A 49 -2.87 -5.62 18.82
C ALA A 49 -3.72 -4.93 19.90
N LYS A 50 -3.66 -5.39 21.16
CA LYS A 50 -4.34 -4.72 22.29
C LYS A 50 -3.82 -3.30 22.50
N ASN A 51 -2.50 -3.09 22.42
CA ASN A 51 -1.91 -1.75 22.53
C ASN A 51 -2.40 -0.81 21.42
N VAL A 52 -2.39 -1.29 20.17
CA VAL A 52 -2.84 -0.51 19.01
C VAL A 52 -4.32 -0.15 19.15
N VAL A 53 -5.18 -1.13 19.46
CA VAL A 53 -6.63 -0.90 19.57
C VAL A 53 -7.01 -0.03 20.78
N ASN A 54 -6.19 0.01 21.83
CA ASN A 54 -6.38 0.93 22.95
C ASN A 54 -6.02 2.38 22.58
N ASN A 55 -5.07 2.58 21.66
CA ASN A 55 -4.63 3.89 21.17
C ASN A 55 -5.00 4.09 19.70
N LEU A 56 -6.19 3.60 19.31
CA LEU A 56 -6.57 3.43 17.90
C LEU A 56 -6.43 4.74 17.10
N ASN A 57 -6.87 5.87 17.65
CA ASN A 57 -6.81 7.15 16.95
C ASN A 57 -5.39 7.54 16.53
N SER A 58 -4.39 7.38 17.41
CA SER A 58 -3.00 7.72 17.10
C SER A 58 -2.44 6.84 15.99
N TYR A 59 -2.72 5.54 16.03
CA TYR A 59 -2.25 4.60 15.01
C TYR A 59 -3.01 4.74 13.68
N LEU A 60 -4.29 5.13 13.71
CA LEU A 60 -5.03 5.47 12.49
C LEU A 60 -4.44 6.69 11.81
N SER A 61 -4.08 7.73 12.57
CA SER A 61 -3.36 8.88 12.02
C SER A 61 -2.01 8.47 11.41
N ALA A 62 -1.25 7.59 12.06
CA ALA A 62 -0.02 7.05 11.51
C ALA A 62 -0.25 6.28 10.19
N CYS A 63 -1.27 5.41 10.13
CA CYS A 63 -1.65 4.71 8.90
C CYS A 63 -1.97 5.71 7.78
N GLN A 64 -2.76 6.75 8.05
CA GLN A 64 -3.13 7.75 7.03
C GLN A 64 -1.92 8.51 6.49
N LEU A 65 -0.97 8.86 7.37
CA LEU A 65 0.30 9.47 6.95
C LEU A 65 1.09 8.49 6.07
N GLY A 66 1.20 7.22 6.48
CA GLY A 66 1.87 6.17 5.71
C GLY A 66 1.25 5.95 4.32
N ILE A 67 -0.08 5.87 4.25
CA ILE A 67 -0.85 5.76 3.00
C ILE A 67 -0.55 6.96 2.11
N THR A 68 -0.60 8.17 2.66
CA THR A 68 -0.36 9.41 1.90
C THR A 68 1.07 9.46 1.36
N LEU A 69 2.08 9.19 2.18
CA LEU A 69 3.48 9.18 1.75
C LEU A 69 3.73 8.12 0.67
N ALA A 70 3.15 6.93 0.83
CA ALA A 70 3.27 5.86 -0.16
C ALA A 70 2.61 6.24 -1.50
N SER A 71 1.40 6.82 -1.45
CA SER A 71 0.66 7.26 -2.65
C SER A 71 1.38 8.40 -3.38
N LEU A 72 1.88 9.40 -2.65
CA LEU A 72 2.65 10.50 -3.25
C LEU A 72 3.97 9.99 -3.86
N GLY A 73 4.68 9.10 -3.16
CA GLY A 73 5.88 8.47 -3.69
C GLY A 73 5.63 7.66 -4.96
N LEU A 74 4.51 6.94 -5.02
CA LEU A 74 4.09 6.20 -6.22
C LEU A 74 3.78 7.11 -7.39
N GLY A 75 3.08 8.22 -7.14
CA GLY A 75 2.82 9.22 -8.18
C GLY A 75 4.13 9.81 -8.72
N TRP A 76 5.04 10.19 -7.82
CA TRP A 76 6.30 10.84 -8.19
C TRP A 76 7.26 9.90 -8.92
N ILE A 77 7.40 8.66 -8.48
CA ILE A 77 8.41 7.73 -9.04
C ILE A 77 7.78 6.81 -10.09
N GLY A 78 6.54 6.36 -9.87
CA GLY A 78 5.88 5.34 -10.66
C GLY A 78 5.50 5.78 -12.05
N GLU A 79 4.75 6.87 -12.16
CA GLU A 79 4.30 7.41 -13.45
C GLU A 79 5.47 7.67 -14.43
N PRO A 80 6.51 8.47 -14.07
CA PRO A 80 7.58 8.76 -15.02
C PRO A 80 8.45 7.54 -15.34
N SER A 81 8.51 6.55 -14.44
CA SER A 81 9.25 5.30 -14.71
C SER A 81 8.53 4.44 -15.74
N ILE A 82 7.22 4.25 -15.59
CA ILE A 82 6.41 3.47 -16.54
C ILE A 82 6.32 4.20 -17.89
N ALA A 83 6.09 5.51 -17.90
CA ALA A 83 6.02 6.28 -19.14
C ALA A 83 7.31 6.14 -19.97
N LYS A 84 8.48 6.28 -19.34
CA LYS A 84 9.79 6.10 -20.01
C LYS A 84 10.02 4.67 -20.53
N MET A 85 9.47 3.66 -19.86
CA MET A 85 9.54 2.27 -20.34
C MET A 85 8.69 2.02 -21.58
N ILE A 86 7.57 2.75 -21.72
CA ILE A 86 6.61 2.58 -22.81
C ILE A 86 6.99 3.42 -24.04
N MET A 87 7.62 4.59 -23.85
CA MET A 87 8.03 5.48 -24.95
C MET A 87 8.71 4.80 -26.16
N PRO A 88 9.65 3.84 -25.99
CA PRO A 88 10.29 3.16 -27.11
C PRO A 88 9.32 2.40 -28.03
N LEU A 89 8.19 1.91 -27.49
CA LEU A 89 7.18 1.20 -28.26
C LEU A 89 6.49 2.13 -29.28
N PHE A 90 6.33 3.41 -28.93
CA PHE A 90 5.67 4.40 -29.78
C PHE A 90 6.60 5.09 -30.77
N LYS A 91 7.91 5.03 -30.55
CA LYS A 91 8.91 5.53 -31.51
C LYS A 91 8.88 4.80 -32.86
N LEU A 92 8.32 3.59 -32.89
CA LEU A 92 8.16 2.78 -34.11
C LEU A 92 7.04 3.28 -35.04
N PHE A 93 6.15 4.15 -34.55
CA PHE A 93 4.95 4.59 -35.28
C PHE A 93 5.09 5.96 -35.96
N ASN A 94 6.32 6.51 -36.05
CA ASN A 94 6.62 7.78 -36.72
C ASN A 94 5.78 8.98 -36.22
N LEU A 95 5.38 8.94 -34.95
CA LEU A 95 4.59 9.98 -34.28
C LEU A 95 5.45 11.18 -33.87
N SER A 96 4.82 12.34 -33.65
CA SER A 96 5.51 13.52 -33.09
C SER A 96 5.93 13.26 -31.63
N GLU A 97 7.03 13.89 -31.18
CA GLU A 97 7.52 13.69 -29.81
C GLU A 97 6.47 14.07 -28.75
N VAL A 98 5.70 15.13 -28.99
CA VAL A 98 4.61 15.54 -28.10
C VAL A 98 3.54 14.45 -27.98
N ALA A 99 3.19 13.80 -29.09
CA ALA A 99 2.23 12.70 -29.08
C ALA A 99 2.77 11.47 -28.34
N ILE A 100 4.04 11.10 -28.59
CA ILE A 100 4.71 9.98 -27.90
C ILE A 100 4.71 10.20 -26.39
N HIS A 101 5.10 11.41 -25.94
CA HIS A 101 5.11 11.75 -24.52
C HIS A 101 3.72 11.70 -23.89
N SER A 102 2.71 12.29 -24.55
CA SER A 102 1.35 12.37 -24.03
C SER A 102 0.71 10.99 -23.90
N ILE A 103 0.84 10.15 -24.94
CA ILE A 103 0.30 8.79 -24.94
C ILE A 103 1.00 7.92 -23.90
N SER A 104 2.34 8.02 -23.81
CA SER A 104 3.12 7.27 -22.81
C SER A 104 2.77 7.67 -21.39
N PHE A 105 2.55 8.97 -21.15
CA PHE A 105 2.08 9.50 -19.87
C PHE A 105 0.71 8.92 -19.51
N ILE A 106 -0.28 9.02 -20.40
CA ILE A 106 -1.65 8.55 -20.14
C ILE A 106 -1.64 7.06 -19.79
N ILE A 107 -0.99 6.24 -20.62
CA ILE A 107 -0.92 4.80 -20.41
C ILE A 107 -0.14 4.48 -19.13
N GLY A 108 1.00 5.13 -18.92
CA GLY A 108 1.81 4.93 -17.72
C GLY A 108 1.07 5.29 -16.43
N PHE A 109 0.37 6.43 -16.44
CA PHE A 109 -0.48 6.88 -15.34
C PHE A 109 -1.65 5.92 -15.09
N THR A 110 -2.33 5.44 -16.14
CA THR A 110 -3.40 4.45 -15.99
C THR A 110 -2.90 3.14 -15.39
N ILE A 111 -1.75 2.63 -15.86
CA ILE A 111 -1.16 1.39 -15.35
C ILE A 111 -0.80 1.57 -13.87
N ILE A 112 -0.01 2.60 -13.52
CA ILE A 112 0.43 2.78 -12.13
C ILE A 112 -0.76 2.99 -11.18
N THR A 113 -1.77 3.75 -11.61
CA THR A 113 -2.99 3.97 -10.84
C THR A 113 -3.76 2.67 -10.64
N ALA A 114 -3.89 1.84 -11.67
CA ALA A 114 -4.53 0.53 -11.55
C ALA A 114 -3.78 -0.38 -10.57
N PHE A 115 -2.45 -0.44 -10.65
CA PHE A 115 -1.64 -1.21 -9.71
C PHE A 115 -1.78 -0.70 -8.27
N HIS A 116 -1.74 0.62 -8.06
CA HIS A 116 -1.91 1.23 -6.75
C HIS A 116 -3.30 0.95 -6.16
N ILE A 117 -4.38 1.20 -6.91
CA ILE A 117 -5.74 0.99 -6.41
C ILE A 117 -6.00 -0.50 -6.16
N VAL A 118 -5.64 -1.38 -7.10
CA VAL A 118 -5.98 -2.81 -6.99
C VAL A 118 -5.12 -3.50 -5.93
N LEU A 119 -3.79 -3.35 -6.01
CA LEU A 119 -2.87 -4.07 -5.12
C LEU A 119 -2.55 -3.31 -3.84
N GLY A 120 -2.52 -1.97 -3.90
CA GLY A 120 -2.23 -1.12 -2.75
C GLY A 120 -3.47 -0.86 -1.89
N GLU A 121 -4.68 -0.85 -2.46
CA GLU A 121 -5.88 -0.48 -1.69
C GLU A 121 -6.93 -1.59 -1.59
N LEU A 122 -7.48 -2.05 -2.72
CA LEU A 122 -8.65 -2.93 -2.74
C LEU A 122 -8.34 -4.34 -2.24
N ALA A 123 -7.25 -4.96 -2.73
CA ALA A 123 -6.87 -6.30 -2.30
C ALA A 123 -6.50 -6.35 -0.81
N PRO A 124 -5.66 -5.45 -0.27
CA PRO A 124 -5.34 -5.44 1.16
C PRO A 124 -6.55 -5.13 2.05
N LYS A 125 -7.43 -4.22 1.62
CA LYS A 125 -8.69 -3.91 2.30
C LYS A 125 -9.60 -5.15 2.36
N SER A 126 -9.76 -5.86 1.25
CA SER A 126 -10.54 -7.10 1.19
C SER A 126 -9.96 -8.16 2.14
N LEU A 127 -8.63 -8.35 2.12
CA LEU A 127 -7.94 -9.29 3.01
C LEU A 127 -8.12 -8.92 4.50
N ALA A 128 -8.07 -7.63 4.84
CA ALA A 128 -8.28 -7.13 6.20
C ALA A 128 -9.71 -7.35 6.70
N ILE A 129 -10.68 -7.30 5.79
CA ILE A 129 -12.07 -7.57 6.09
C ILE A 129 -12.31 -9.07 6.26
N ILE A 130 -11.73 -9.92 5.41
CA ILE A 130 -11.94 -11.38 5.45
C ILE A 130 -11.21 -11.99 6.65
N ASN A 131 -9.95 -11.62 6.88
CA ASN A 131 -9.05 -12.22 7.87
C ASN A 131 -8.68 -11.23 8.99
N THR A 132 -9.66 -10.48 9.49
CA THR A 132 -9.47 -9.33 10.40
C THR A 132 -8.56 -9.62 11.59
N GLU A 133 -8.78 -10.72 12.33
CA GLU A 133 -7.95 -11.04 13.50
C GLU A 133 -6.51 -11.30 13.11
N LYS A 134 -6.29 -12.16 12.11
CA LYS A 134 -4.94 -12.54 11.67
C LYS A 134 -4.16 -11.32 11.17
N ILE A 135 -4.82 -10.46 10.38
CA ILE A 135 -4.17 -9.25 9.86
C ILE A 135 -3.91 -8.26 10.99
N ALA A 136 -4.85 -8.02 11.90
CA ALA A 136 -4.64 -7.14 13.04
C ALA A 136 -3.46 -7.60 13.91
N LEU A 137 -3.33 -8.91 14.19
CA LEU A 137 -2.20 -9.44 14.95
C LEU A 137 -0.87 -9.27 14.22
N PHE A 138 -0.85 -9.55 12.91
CA PHE A 138 0.36 -9.48 12.10
C PHE A 138 0.86 -8.04 11.89
N THR A 139 -0.06 -7.10 11.67
CA THR A 139 0.29 -5.69 11.42
C THR A 139 0.54 -4.90 12.69
N ALA A 140 0.10 -5.37 13.87
CA ALA A 140 0.25 -4.63 15.11
C ALA A 140 1.70 -4.29 15.47
N ALA A 141 2.61 -5.27 15.43
CA ALA A 141 4.00 -5.04 15.82
C ALA A 141 4.75 -4.12 14.84
N PRO A 142 4.67 -4.33 13.50
CA PRO A 142 5.26 -3.38 12.56
C PRO A 142 4.65 -1.98 12.65
N LEU A 143 3.35 -1.86 12.95
CA LEU A 143 2.68 -0.56 13.11
C LEU A 143 3.12 0.20 14.36
N ILE A 144 3.54 -0.51 15.42
CA ILE A 144 4.12 0.12 16.63
C ILE A 144 5.54 0.65 16.36
N LEU A 145 6.26 0.04 15.43
CA LEU A 145 7.63 0.44 15.08
C LEU A 145 7.68 1.64 14.12
N PHE A 146 6.61 1.84 13.34
CA PHE A 146 6.45 2.99 12.44
C PHE A 146 6.19 4.28 13.22
#